data_AF-A0A4Y3KA94-F1
#
_entry.id   AF-A0A4Y3KA94-F1
#
_cell.length_a   1.000
_cell.length_b   1.000
_cell.length_c   1.000
_cell.angle_alpha   90.00
_cell.angle_beta   90.00
_cell.angle_gamma   90.00
#
_symmetry.space_group_name_H-M   'P 1'
#
loop_
_entity.id
_entity.type
_entity.pdbx_description
1 polymer ?
#
loop_
_entity_poly.entity_id
_entity_poly.type
_entity_poly.pdbx_seq_one_letter_code
_entity_poly.pdbx_strand_id
1 'polypeptide(L)'
;MSAPPARPWREAAAGTRVVVRRRLVPAPPDGPHLTDVLGVVLRVDDEGLTLDTSRGPARILGADVVLWKPIPPPPERRARRH
;
A
#
# COMPACT_ATOMS: atom_id res chain seq x y z
N MET A 1 -5.30 -21.17 -22.01
CA MET A 1 -4.70 -20.69 -20.74
C MET A 1 -5.16 -19.25 -20.56
N SER A 2 -6.02 -18.95 -19.57
CA SER A 2 -6.43 -17.56 -19.33
C SER A 2 -5.26 -16.76 -18.77
N ALA A 3 -5.09 -15.53 -19.26
CA ALA A 3 -4.13 -14.59 -18.68
C ALA A 3 -4.46 -14.37 -17.20
N PRO A 4 -3.46 -14.26 -16.31
CA PRO A 4 -3.71 -13.91 -14.92
C PRO A 4 -4.46 -12.58 -14.85
N PRO A 5 -5.38 -12.39 -13.89
CA PRO A 5 -6.09 -11.14 -13.74
C PRO A 5 -5.06 -10.00 -13.62
N ALA A 6 -5.32 -8.88 -14.31
CA ALA A 6 -4.46 -7.72 -14.26
C ALA A 6 -4.26 -7.29 -12.81
N ARG A 7 -2.99 -7.12 -12.41
CA ARG A 7 -2.58 -6.71 -11.07
C ARG A 7 -2.07 -5.27 -11.18
N PRO A 8 -2.94 -4.26 -11.17
CA PRO A 8 -2.54 -2.90 -11.51
C PRO A 8 -1.49 -2.35 -10.54
N TRP A 9 -1.46 -2.85 -9.30
CA TRP A 9 -0.44 -2.48 -8.30
C TRP A 9 0.99 -2.86 -8.69
N ARG A 10 1.18 -3.72 -9.70
CA ARG A 10 2.52 -4.06 -10.21
C ARG A 10 3.21 -2.90 -10.93
N GLU A 11 2.44 -1.92 -11.34
CA GLU A 11 2.95 -0.71 -11.98
C GLU A 11 3.61 0.25 -10.98
N ALA A 12 3.46 -0.01 -9.67
CA ALA A 12 4.06 0.80 -8.64
C ALA A 12 5.60 0.70 -8.68
N ALA A 13 6.27 1.82 -8.97
CA ALA A 13 7.73 1.88 -9.00
C ALA A 13 8.31 2.07 -7.59
N ALA A 14 9.46 1.45 -7.32
CA ALA A 14 10.23 1.70 -6.10
C ALA A 14 10.54 3.20 -5.94
N GLY A 15 10.48 3.71 -4.71
CA GLY A 15 10.60 5.13 -4.39
C GLY A 15 9.31 5.94 -4.55
N THR A 16 8.24 5.37 -5.13
CA THR A 16 6.95 6.06 -5.28
C THR A 16 6.17 6.03 -3.98
N ARG A 17 5.63 7.19 -3.56
CA ARG A 17 4.67 7.24 -2.46
C ARG A 17 3.30 6.79 -2.94
N VAL A 18 2.75 5.78 -2.28
CA VAL A 18 1.47 5.18 -2.65
C VAL A 18 0.57 5.03 -1.43
N VAL A 19 -0.73 4.87 -1.68
CA VAL A 19 -1.65 4.25 -0.73
C VAL A 19 -2.19 2.97 -1.34
N VAL A 20 -2.23 1.92 -0.54
CA VAL A 20 -2.72 0.59 -0.90
C VAL A 20 -3.84 0.22 0.07
N ARG A 21 -5.06 0.11 -0.43
CA ARG A 21 -6.17 -0.48 0.31
C ARG A 21 -6.05 -1.99 0.24
N ARG A 22 -6.00 -2.64 1.40
CA ARG A 22 -5.93 -4.10 1.49
C ARG A 22 -7.04 -4.67 2.38
N ARG A 23 -7.30 -5.96 2.21
CA ARG A 23 -8.06 -6.76 3.17
C ARG A 23 -7.26 -6.95 4.47
N LEU A 24 -7.96 -6.89 5.59
CA LEU A 24 -7.45 -7.33 6.89
C LEU A 24 -7.62 -8.84 6.99
N VAL A 25 -6.51 -9.54 7.23
CA VAL A 25 -6.48 -11.00 7.36
C VAL A 25 -5.73 -11.36 8.64
N PRO A 26 -6.38 -12.04 9.61
CA PRO A 26 -7.81 -12.31 9.63
C PRO A 26 -8.64 -11.03 9.77
N ALA A 27 -9.87 -11.06 9.28
CA ALA A 27 -10.82 -9.97 9.50
C ALA A 27 -11.31 -10.01 10.97
N PRO A 28 -11.40 -8.87 11.66
CA PRO A 28 -12.03 -8.81 12.98
C PRO A 28 -13.51 -9.22 12.92
N PRO A 29 -14.10 -9.80 13.99
CA PRO A 29 -15.50 -10.23 13.99
C PRO A 29 -16.49 -9.08 13.76
N ASP A 30 -16.27 -7.95 14.44
CA ASP A 30 -17.13 -6.76 14.42
C ASP A 30 -16.34 -5.49 14.08
N GLY A 31 -15.48 -5.57 13.07
CA GLY A 31 -14.56 -4.47 12.73
C GLY A 31 -14.38 -4.26 11.23
N PRO A 32 -13.57 -3.27 10.83
CA PRO A 32 -13.31 -3.03 9.41
C PRO A 32 -12.58 -4.22 8.79
N HIS A 33 -13.04 -4.65 7.61
CA HIS A 33 -12.43 -5.74 6.84
C HIS A 33 -11.34 -5.22 5.89
N LEU A 34 -11.21 -3.90 5.74
CA LEU A 34 -10.28 -3.24 4.87
C LEU A 34 -9.47 -2.20 5.66
N THR A 35 -8.22 -2.01 5.25
CA THR A 35 -7.37 -0.95 5.79
C THR A 35 -6.49 -0.35 4.70
N ASP A 36 -6.15 0.92 4.86
CA ASP A 36 -5.28 1.64 3.94
C ASP A 36 -3.86 1.70 4.51
N VAL A 37 -2.90 1.22 3.73
CA VAL A 37 -1.47 1.31 4.04
C VAL A 37 -0.85 2.38 3.16
N LEU A 38 -0.28 3.40 3.80
CA LEU A 38 0.40 4.50 3.12
C LEU A 38 1.90 4.39 3.36
N GLY A 39 2.69 4.52 2.30
CA GLY A 39 4.14 4.43 2.39
C GLY A 39 4.84 4.67 1.07
N VAL A 40 6.16 4.54 1.09
CA VAL A 40 7.01 4.56 -0.11
C VAL A 40 7.29 3.14 -0.55
N VAL A 41 7.13 2.83 -1.83
CA VAL A 41 7.40 1.48 -2.35
C VAL A 41 8.88 1.15 -2.19
N LEU A 42 9.19 0.09 -1.47
CA LEU A 42 10.54 -0.49 -1.38
C LEU A 42 10.75 -1.57 -2.44
N ARG A 43 9.73 -2.42 -2.63
CA ARG A 43 9.80 -3.55 -3.56
C ARG A 43 8.41 -3.91 -4.07
N VAL A 44 8.35 -4.34 -5.31
CA VAL A 44 7.20 -5.01 -5.93
C VAL A 44 7.69 -6.32 -6.53
N ASP A 45 6.96 -7.40 -6.28
CA ASP A 45 7.25 -8.73 -6.80
C ASP A 45 5.96 -9.50 -7.09
N ASP A 46 6.07 -10.79 -7.41
CA ASP A 46 4.93 -11.59 -7.82
C ASP A 46 3.91 -11.84 -6.70
N GLU A 47 4.39 -11.84 -5.47
CA GLU A 47 3.58 -12.08 -4.28
C GLU A 47 2.91 -10.81 -3.78
N GLY A 48 3.51 -9.64 -3.98
CA GLY A 48 2.93 -8.37 -3.56
C GLY A 48 3.90 -7.20 -3.51
N LEU A 49 3.72 -6.33 -2.52
CA LEU A 49 4.50 -5.10 -2.35
C LEU A 49 5.03 -4.98 -0.92
N THR A 50 6.19 -4.35 -0.78
CA THR A 50 6.71 -3.89 0.52
C THR A 50 6.77 -2.37 0.49
N LEU A 51 6.13 -1.72 1.47
CA LEU A 51 6.13 -0.28 1.62
C LEU A 51 6.93 0.12 2.87
N ASP A 52 7.75 1.16 2.77
CA ASP A 52 8.29 1.86 3.92
C ASP A 52 7.21 2.79 4.49
N THR A 53 6.77 2.51 5.72
CA THR A 53 5.71 3.27 6.40
C THR A 53 6.28 3.98 7.61
N SER A 54 5.53 4.92 8.18
CA SER A 54 5.95 5.62 9.41
C SER A 54 6.14 4.71 10.62
N ARG A 55 5.63 3.45 10.58
CA ARG A 55 5.80 2.45 11.65
C ARG A 55 6.82 1.37 11.27
N GLY A 56 7.57 1.56 10.18
CA GLY A 56 8.49 0.59 9.60
C GLY A 56 7.94 -0.10 8.36
N PRO A 57 8.71 -1.01 7.74
CA PRO A 57 8.32 -1.70 6.52
C PRO A 57 7.06 -2.57 6.70
N ALA A 58 6.10 -2.44 5.77
CA ALA A 58 4.88 -3.22 5.72
C ALA A 58 4.84 -4.06 4.44
N ARG A 59 4.75 -5.39 4.59
CA ARG A 59 4.50 -6.32 3.48
C ARG A 59 2.99 -6.44 3.25
N ILE A 60 2.58 -6.32 2.00
CA ILE A 60 1.19 -6.44 1.55
C ILE A 60 1.13 -7.53 0.49
N LEU A 61 0.37 -8.59 0.75
CA LEU A 61 0.14 -9.65 -0.24
C LEU A 61 -0.76 -9.11 -1.35
N GLY A 62 -0.39 -9.38 -2.59
CA GLY A 62 -1.13 -8.98 -3.78
C GLY A 62 -2.55 -9.55 -3.83
N ALA A 63 -2.79 -10.68 -3.16
CA ALA A 63 -4.11 -11.29 -3.01
C ALA A 63 -5.06 -10.46 -2.11
N ASP A 64 -4.49 -9.67 -1.20
CA ASP A 64 -5.23 -8.81 -0.29
C ASP A 64 -5.43 -7.40 -0.85
N VAL A 65 -4.72 -7.02 -1.91
CA VAL A 65 -4.84 -5.68 -2.52
C VAL A 65 -6.21 -5.52 -3.17
N VAL A 66 -6.94 -4.49 -2.74
CA VAL A 66 -8.25 -4.11 -3.29
C VAL A 66 -8.12 -2.90 -4.21
N LEU A 67 -7.30 -1.92 -3.81
CA LEU A 67 -7.07 -0.69 -4.56
C LEU A 67 -5.64 -0.22 -4.30
N TRP A 68 -5.03 0.44 -5.28
CA TRP A 68 -3.81 1.19 -5.08
C TRP A 68 -3.90 2.52 -5.83
N LYS A 69 -3.13 3.52 -5.38
CA LYS A 69 -2.89 4.73 -6.17
C LYS A 69 -1.56 5.39 -5.77
N PRO A 70 -0.83 5.98 -6.71
CA PRO A 70 0.23 6.93 -6.38
C PRO A 70 -0.37 8.15 -5.69
N ILE A 71 0.37 8.74 -4.75
CA ILE A 71 -0.04 9.94 -4.04
C ILE A 71 1.07 10.99 -4.08
N PRO A 72 0.73 12.29 -4.07
CA PRO A 72 1.73 13.35 -3.99
C PRO A 72 2.64 13.20 -2.76
N PRO A 73 3.85 13.78 -2.78
CA PRO A 73 4.70 13.86 -1.59
C PRO A 73 3.95 14.50 -0.42
N PRO A 74 4.32 14.19 0.84
CA PRO A 74 3.71 14.83 2.00
C PRO A 74 3.83 16.36 1.88
N PRO A 75 2.81 17.12 2.25
CA PRO A 75 2.92 18.58 2.28
C PRO A 75 4.05 19.01 3.22
N GLU A 76 4.73 20.09 2.86
CA GLU A 76 5.76 20.69 3.72
C GLU A 76 5.18 20.98 5.11
N ARG A 77 5.84 20.50 6.16
CA ARG A 77 5.39 20.74 7.53
C ARG A 77 5.50 22.23 7.82
N ARG A 78 4.36 22.88 8.10
CA ARG A 78 4.35 24.27 8.57
C ARG A 78 5.15 24.37 9.86
N ALA A 79 6.10 25.30 9.91
CA ALA A 79 6.86 25.59 11.13
C ALA A 79 5.89 25.90 12.29
N ARG A 80 6.13 25.29 13.45
CA ARG A 80 5.33 25.54 14.65
C ARG A 80 5.60 26.99 15.05
N ARG A 81 4.55 27.82 15.12
CA ARG A 81 4.68 29.17 15.70
C ARG A 81 4.91 28.99 17.20
N HIS A 82 5.99 29.58 17.71
CA HIS A 82 6.31 29.68 19.13
C HIS A 82 5.54 30.84 19.75
#